data_AF-A0A530QHG0-F1
#
_entry.id   AF-A0A530QHG0-F1
#
_cell.length_a   1.000
_cell.length_b   1.000
_cell.length_c   1.000
_cell.angle_alpha   90.00
_cell.angle_beta   90.00
_cell.angle_gamma   90.00
#
_symmetry.space_group_name_H-M   'P 1'
#
loop_
_entity.id
_entity.type
_entity.pdbx_description
1 polymer ?
#
loop_
_entity_poly.entity_id
_entity_poly.type
_entity_poly.pdbx_seq_one_letter_code
_entity_poly.pdbx_strand_id
1 'polypeptide(L)'
;VYAYVLWGVALGVGQVLTRGEDGQRALFLLPALLFTIAMVVFPTLFGFYIALTDWNLSSFSGRKFNGLDNFWQMLADPYYRNALFNMVLYVLAVFVEYIIAFGLALLLNAQIRARKFFRVV
;
A
#
# COMPACT_ATOMS: atom_id res chain seq x y z
N VAL A 1 9.34 7.21 20.27
CA VAL A 1 8.57 6.00 20.63
C VAL A 1 7.75 6.20 21.91
N TYR A 2 8.35 6.46 23.07
CA TYR A 2 7.62 6.64 24.34
C TYR A 2 6.54 7.74 24.34
N ALA A 3 6.81 8.89 23.70
CA ALA A 3 5.82 9.95 23.55
C ALA A 3 4.59 9.53 22.73
N TYR A 4 4.78 8.66 21.73
CA TYR A 4 3.71 8.16 20.86
C TYR A 4 2.84 7.14 21.61
N VAL A 5 3.47 6.28 22.42
CA VAL A 5 2.78 5.32 23.27
C VAL A 5 1.95 6.04 24.33
N LEU A 6 2.52 7.06 24.98
CA LEU A 6 1.82 7.82 26.02
C LEU A 6 0.62 8.60 25.46
N TRP A 7 0.78 9.24 24.29
CA TRP A 7 -0.29 9.93 23.59
C TRP A 7 -1.40 8.98 23.12
N GLY A 8 -1.03 7.82 22.56
CA GLY A 8 -1.99 6.80 22.11
C GLY A 8 -2.82 6.21 23.26
N VAL A 9 -2.18 5.95 24.40
CA VAL A 9 -2.87 5.45 25.62
C VAL A 9 -3.80 6.53 26.19
N ALA A 10 -3.35 7.78 26.27
CA ALA A 10 -4.17 8.88 26.77
C ALA A 10 -5.42 9.14 25.90
N LEU A 11 -5.27 9.12 24.58
CA LEU A 11 -6.40 9.23 23.64
C LEU A 11 -7.35 8.05 23.75
N GLY A 12 -6.80 6.84 23.87
CA GLY A 12 -7.59 5.62 24.01
C GLY A 12 -8.45 5.60 25.27
N VAL A 13 -7.86 5.94 26.40
CA VAL A 13 -8.57 6.04 27.69
C VAL A 13 -9.61 7.17 27.65
N GLY A 14 -9.28 8.32 27.03
CA GLY A 14 -10.22 9.42 26.84
C GLY A 14 -11.44 9.05 25.99
N GLN A 15 -11.26 8.25 24.93
CA GLN A 15 -12.36 7.75 24.09
C GLN A 15 -13.28 6.81 24.87
N VAL A 16 -12.73 5.89 25.67
CA VAL A 16 -13.52 4.94 26.48
C VAL A 16 -14.33 5.66 27.55
N LEU A 17 -13.71 6.61 28.26
CA LEU A 17 -14.38 7.33 29.34
C LEU A 17 -15.50 8.27 28.85
N THR A 18 -15.38 8.80 27.63
CA THR A 18 -16.38 9.75 27.07
C THR A 18 -17.48 9.08 26.25
N ARG A 19 -17.20 7.93 25.61
CA ARG A 19 -18.11 7.28 24.64
C ARG A 19 -18.60 5.89 25.04
N GLY A 20 -18.21 5.36 26.21
CA GLY A 20 -18.66 4.06 26.69
C GLY A 20 -18.29 2.92 25.74
N GLU A 21 -19.28 2.13 25.30
CA GLU A 21 -19.08 0.97 24.41
C GLU A 21 -18.49 1.35 23.04
N ASP A 22 -18.89 2.48 22.47
CA ASP A 22 -18.34 2.97 21.20
C ASP A 22 -16.88 3.43 21.37
N GLY A 23 -16.52 3.91 22.56
CA GLY A 23 -15.15 4.22 22.93
C GLY A 23 -14.25 2.98 23.01
N GLN A 24 -14.79 1.83 23.46
CA GLN A 24 -14.07 0.56 23.49
C GLN A 24 -13.81 0.00 22.09
N ARG A 25 -14.80 0.11 21.19
CA ARG A 25 -14.63 -0.24 19.77
C ARG A 25 -13.58 0.65 19.10
N ALA A 26 -13.62 1.96 19.38
CA ALA A 26 -12.63 2.90 18.89
C ALA A 26 -11.23 2.57 19.40
N LEU A 27 -11.06 2.24 20.69
CA LEU A 27 -9.79 1.86 21.30
C LEU A 27 -9.15 0.63 20.64
N PHE A 28 -9.96 -0.34 20.18
CA PHE A 28 -9.45 -1.52 19.49
C PHE A 28 -8.86 -1.18 18.11
N LEU A 29 -9.48 -0.25 17.39
CA LEU A 29 -9.05 0.16 16.05
C LEU A 29 -7.98 1.26 16.08
N LEU A 30 -7.95 2.09 17.13
CA LEU A 30 -7.11 3.29 17.23
C LEU A 30 -5.62 3.01 17.00
N PRO A 31 -4.99 1.99 17.63
CA PRO A 31 -3.57 1.72 17.43
C PRO A 31 -3.23 1.32 15.99
N ALA A 32 -4.07 0.47 15.39
CA ALA A 32 -3.90 0.05 14.00
C ALA A 32 -4.05 1.24 13.05
N LEU A 33 -5.08 2.07 13.24
CA LEU A 33 -5.33 3.26 12.44
C LEU A 33 -4.17 4.27 12.53
N LEU A 34 -3.69 4.56 13.74
CA LEU A 34 -2.56 5.46 13.97
C LEU A 34 -1.29 4.93 13.31
N PHE A 35 -1.05 3.61 13.39
CA PHE A 35 0.09 2.99 12.72
C PHE A 35 -0.03 3.10 11.19
N THR A 36 -1.20 2.79 10.62
CA THR A 36 -1.46 2.96 9.18
C THR A 36 -1.26 4.41 8.74
N ILE A 37 -1.74 5.38 9.50
CA ILE A 37 -1.57 6.80 9.17
C ILE A 37 -0.08 7.16 9.18
N ALA A 38 0.66 6.79 10.22
CA ALA A 38 2.06 7.15 10.36
C ALA A 38 2.98 6.46 9.34
N MET A 39 2.73 5.18 9.05
CA MET A 39 3.64 4.35 8.25
C MET A 39 3.24 4.21 6.78
N VAL A 40 1.97 4.46 6.45
CA VAL A 40 1.46 4.33 5.08
C VAL A 40 0.99 5.69 4.58
N VAL A 41 -0.01 6.29 5.22
CA VAL A 41 -0.67 7.49 4.69
C VAL A 41 0.29 8.68 4.66
N PHE A 42 1.00 8.94 5.74
CA PHE A 42 1.95 10.03 5.85
C PHE A 42 3.07 9.96 4.79
N PRO A 43 3.86 8.87 4.66
CA PRO A 43 4.90 8.81 3.65
C PRO A 43 4.34 8.81 2.22
N THR A 44 3.14 8.25 1.98
CA THR A 44 2.49 8.34 0.67
C THR A 44 2.16 9.78 0.30
N LEU A 45 1.51 10.54 1.18
CA LEU A 45 1.19 11.95 0.94
C LEU A 45 2.47 12.80 0.80
N PHE A 46 3.48 12.52 1.63
CA PHE A 46 4.76 13.17 1.52
C PHE A 46 5.44 12.86 0.17
N GLY A 47 5.42 11.60 -0.27
CA GLY A 47 5.91 11.19 -1.58
C GLY A 47 5.21 11.90 -2.74
N PHE A 48 3.89 12.08 -2.67
CA PHE A 48 3.15 12.89 -3.65
C PHE A 48 3.62 14.35 -3.68
N TYR A 49 3.86 14.95 -2.51
CA TYR A 49 4.43 16.30 -2.44
C TYR A 49 5.83 16.38 -3.06
N ILE A 50 6.69 15.39 -2.80
CA ILE A 50 8.02 15.28 -3.45
C ILE A 50 7.87 15.14 -4.96
N ALA A 51 6.94 14.31 -5.44
CA ALA A 51 6.75 14.11 -6.88
C ALA A 51 6.38 15.40 -7.63
N LEU A 52 5.76 16.37 -6.95
CA LEU A 52 5.40 17.68 -7.49
C LEU A 52 6.50 18.75 -7.31
N THR A 53 7.68 18.32 -6.87
CA THR A 53 8.75 19.22 -6.46
C THR A 53 10.08 18.77 -7.07
N ASP A 54 10.86 19.71 -7.58
CA ASP A 54 12.26 19.47 -7.89
C ASP A 54 13.04 19.44 -6.57
N TRP A 55 13.38 18.24 -6.13
CA TRP A 55 14.13 18.03 -4.91
C TRP A 55 15.33 17.12 -5.14
N ASN A 56 16.44 17.76 -5.48
CA ASN A 56 17.73 17.10 -5.54
C ASN A 56 18.47 17.25 -4.20
N LEU A 57 18.66 16.15 -3.47
CA LEU A 57 19.36 16.12 -2.18
C LEU A 57 20.84 16.53 -2.27
N SER A 58 21.43 16.46 -3.46
CA SER A 58 22.82 16.86 -3.75
C SER A 58 22.94 18.30 -4.24
N SER A 59 21.83 19.00 -4.47
CA SER A 59 21.85 20.38 -4.98
C SER A 59 21.81 21.41 -3.84
N PHE A 60 22.66 22.43 -3.94
CA PHE A 60 22.66 23.59 -3.05
C PHE A 60 21.47 24.54 -3.29
N SER A 61 20.76 24.40 -4.42
CA SER A 61 19.63 25.27 -4.80
C SER A 61 18.35 25.04 -3.99
N GLY A 62 18.36 24.08 -3.08
CA GLY A 62 17.23 23.74 -2.22
C GLY A 62 16.07 23.09 -2.98
N ARG A 63 14.96 22.88 -2.27
CA ARG A 63 13.74 22.27 -2.80
C ARG A 63 12.89 23.32 -3.52
N LYS A 64 12.46 23.06 -4.75
CA LYS A 64 11.61 23.99 -5.54
C LYS A 64 10.37 23.30 -6.08
N PHE A 65 9.19 23.87 -5.82
CA PHE A 65 7.94 23.34 -6.37
C PHE A 65 7.90 23.56 -7.89
N ASN A 66 7.79 22.49 -8.67
CA ASN A 66 7.78 22.50 -10.14
C ASN A 66 6.50 21.88 -10.74
N GLY A 67 5.50 21.57 -9.90
CA GLY A 67 4.21 21.08 -10.37
C GLY A 67 4.34 19.73 -11.07
N LEU A 68 3.92 19.64 -12.33
CA LEU A 68 3.89 18.37 -13.07
C LEU A 68 5.12 18.12 -13.96
N ASP A 69 6.12 19.00 -13.92
CA ASP A 69 7.28 18.91 -14.82
C ASP A 69 8.02 17.57 -14.69
N ASN A 70 8.15 17.04 -13.48
CA ASN A 70 8.75 15.72 -13.24
C ASN A 70 8.01 14.60 -13.99
N PHE A 71 6.69 14.67 -14.08
CA PHE A 71 5.88 13.68 -14.79
C PHE A 71 6.09 13.77 -16.30
N TRP A 72 6.16 14.98 -16.86
CA TRP A 72 6.42 15.15 -18.29
C TRP A 72 7.82 14.71 -18.69
N GLN A 73 8.83 15.02 -17.87
CA GLN A 73 10.20 14.55 -18.09
C GLN A 73 10.27 13.02 -18.05
N MET A 74 9.62 12.40 -17.06
CA MET A 74 9.57 10.94 -16.93
C MET A 74 8.84 10.28 -18.11
N LEU A 75 7.71 10.83 -18.57
CA LEU A 75 6.99 10.30 -19.73
C LEU A 75 7.76 10.44 -21.05
N ALA A 76 8.61 11.45 -21.18
CA ALA A 76 9.49 11.63 -22.32
C ALA A 76 10.72 10.69 -22.29
N ASP A 77 11.08 10.16 -21.11
CA ASP A 77 12.24 9.29 -20.93
C ASP A 77 12.02 7.90 -21.58
N PRO A 78 12.85 7.49 -22.56
CA PRO A 78 12.74 6.17 -23.19
C PRO A 78 12.95 5.02 -22.20
N TYR A 79 13.79 5.18 -21.17
CA TYR A 79 14.01 4.15 -20.15
C TYR A 79 12.76 3.94 -19.31
N TYR A 80 12.09 5.02 -18.89
CA TYR A 80 10.83 4.94 -18.16
C TYR A 80 9.75 4.25 -18.99
N ARG A 81 9.60 4.61 -20.26
CA ARG A 81 8.62 3.99 -21.16
C ARG A 81 8.88 2.50 -21.37
N ASN A 82 10.14 2.10 -21.50
CA ASN A 82 10.52 0.70 -21.60
C ASN A 82 10.21 -0.07 -20.30
N ALA A 83 10.55 0.51 -19.15
CA ALA A 83 10.23 -0.07 -17.84
C ALA A 83 8.71 -0.21 -17.64
N LEU A 84 7.92 0.79 -18.04
CA LEU A 84 6.46 0.76 -17.97
C LEU A 84 5.88 -0.35 -18.85
N PHE A 85 6.41 -0.53 -20.06
CA PHE A 85 5.99 -1.63 -20.93
C PHE A 85 6.29 -3.01 -20.32
N ASN A 86 7.49 -3.19 -19.73
CA ASN A 86 7.84 -4.42 -19.02
C ASN A 86 6.90 -4.67 -17.83
N MET A 87 6.51 -3.63 -17.09
CA MET A 87 5.55 -3.75 -16.01
C MET A 87 4.18 -4.24 -16.50
N VAL A 88 3.70 -3.74 -17.65
CA VAL A 88 2.48 -4.25 -18.28
C VAL A 88 2.60 -5.73 -18.64
N LEU A 89 3.74 -6.16 -19.19
CA LEU A 89 3.97 -7.57 -19.50
C LEU A 89 3.95 -8.45 -18.24
N TYR A 90 4.52 -7.98 -17.12
CA TYR A 90 4.44 -8.71 -15.85
C TYR A 90 3.01 -8.84 -15.33
N VAL A 91 2.21 -7.78 -15.40
CA VAL A 91 0.80 -7.82 -14.99
C VAL A 91 0.00 -8.82 -15.85
N LEU A 92 0.26 -8.85 -17.16
CA LEU A 92 -0.38 -9.81 -18.06
C LEU A 92 0.04 -11.26 -17.74
N ALA A 93 1.31 -11.49 -17.40
CA ALA A 93 1.78 -12.81 -16.99
C ALA A 93 1.06 -13.30 -15.73
N VAL A 94 0.94 -12.45 -14.70
CA VAL A 94 0.20 -12.77 -13.46
C VAL A 94 -1.27 -13.06 -13.76
N PHE A 95 -1.89 -12.33 -14.70
CA PHE A 95 -3.28 -12.59 -15.09
C PHE A 95 -3.45 -13.99 -15.70
N VAL A 96 -2.51 -14.44 -16.53
CA VAL A 96 -2.50 -15.80 -17.08
C VAL A 96 -2.32 -16.85 -15.98
N GLU A 97 -1.42 -16.62 -15.03
CA GLU A 97 -1.25 -17.48 -13.86
C GLU A 97 -2.56 -17.64 -13.06
N TYR A 98 -3.29 -16.54 -12.85
CA TYR A 98 -4.58 -16.56 -12.19
C TYR A 98 -5.62 -17.39 -12.95
N ILE A 99 -5.69 -17.26 -14.27
CA ILE A 99 -6.61 -18.07 -15.09
C ILE A 99 -6.31 -19.57 -14.91
N ILE A 100 -5.03 -19.94 -14.94
CA ILE A 100 -4.60 -21.33 -14.78
C ILE A 100 -4.94 -21.82 -13.37
N ALA A 101 -4.56 -21.08 -12.33
CA ALA A 101 -4.83 -21.43 -10.94
C ALA A 101 -6.33 -21.57 -10.65
N PHE A 102 -7.14 -20.64 -11.17
CA PHE A 102 -8.58 -20.69 -11.04
C PHE A 102 -9.21 -21.86 -11.81
N GLY A 103 -8.73 -22.13 -13.03
CA GLY A 103 -9.14 -23.30 -13.81
C GLY A 103 -8.86 -24.61 -13.08
N LEU A 104 -7.66 -24.75 -12.49
CA LEU A 104 -7.30 -25.90 -11.66
C LEU A 104 -8.17 -26.01 -10.41
N ALA A 105 -8.46 -24.88 -9.74
CA ALA A 105 -9.34 -24.84 -8.58
C ALA A 105 -10.77 -25.31 -8.92
N LEU A 106 -11.31 -24.91 -10.07
CA LEU A 106 -12.63 -25.36 -10.54
C LEU A 106 -12.65 -26.87 -10.85
N LEU A 107 -11.61 -27.37 -11.52
CA LEU A 107 -11.48 -28.80 -11.79
C LEU A 107 -11.42 -29.60 -10.48
N LEU A 108 -10.65 -29.16 -9.49
CA LEU A 108 -10.55 -29.84 -8.20
C LEU A 108 -11.85 -29.75 -7.36
N ASN A 109 -12.62 -28.68 -7.54
CA ASN A 109 -13.91 -28.49 -6.88
C ASN A 109 -14.98 -29.42 -7.47
N ALA A 110 -15.00 -29.58 -8.80
CA ALA A 110 -15.80 -30.61 -9.45
C ALA A 110 -15.48 -31.98 -8.81
N GLN A 111 -16.47 -32.85 -8.68
CA GLN A 111 -16.39 -34.12 -7.94
C GLN A 111 -15.45 -35.15 -8.62
N ILE A 112 -14.15 -34.87 -8.72
CA ILE A 112 -13.16 -35.77 -9.29
C ILE A 112 -12.78 -36.81 -8.22
N ARG A 113 -12.84 -38.10 -8.58
CA ARG A 113 -12.49 -39.25 -7.73
C ARG A 113 -11.11 -39.16 -7.06
N ALA A 114 -10.20 -38.33 -7.57
CA ALA A 114 -8.83 -38.15 -7.05
C ALA A 114 -8.67 -37.06 -5.97
N ARG A 115 -9.77 -36.55 -5.40
CA ARG A 115 -9.80 -35.43 -4.44
C ARG A 115 -8.83 -35.56 -3.24
N LYS A 116 -8.54 -36.77 -2.76
CA LYS A 116 -7.60 -36.97 -1.63
C LYS A 116 -6.12 -36.80 -1.98
N PHE A 117 -5.72 -37.05 -3.23
CA PHE A 117 -4.32 -36.95 -3.64
C PHE A 117 -3.91 -35.51 -3.96
N PHE A 118 -4.80 -34.74 -4.62
CA PHE A 118 -4.54 -33.34 -5.00
C PHE A 118 -4.75 -32.31 -3.89
N ARG A 119 -5.35 -32.70 -2.74
CA ARG A 119 -5.56 -31.81 -1.59
C ARG A 119 -4.44 -31.91 -0.54
N VAL A 120 -3.51 -32.84 -0.73
CA VAL A 120 -2.36 -33.07 0.14
C VAL A 120 -1.12 -32.64 -0.62
N VAL A 121 -0.96 -31.33 -0.76
CA VAL A 121 0.25 -30.50 -0.93
C VAL A 121 -0.26 -29.07 -1.07
#